data_AF-A0A1T4LYM9-F1
#
_entry.id   AF-A0A1T4LYM9-F1
#
_cell.length_a   1.000
_cell.length_b   1.000
_cell.length_c   1.000
_cell.angle_alpha   90.00
_cell.angle_beta   90.00
_cell.angle_gamma   90.00
#
_symmetry.space_group_name_H-M   'P 1'
#
loop_
_entity.id
_entity.type
_entity.pdbx_description
1 polymer ?
#
loop_
_entity_poly.entity_id
_entity_poly.type
_entity_poly.pdbx_seq_one_letter_code
_entity_poly.pdbx_strand_id
1 'polypeptide(L)'
;MMKKSLSILLAVIALASVFSACSKTEQPPKEQPSTTEVQEQFYDAKGNAYSSKFDVLFYDEQGTAYKLEMTEDYLPDYVNQTTGEKLNGFQCYVTEQGNFYFDKDNKLSLKKDSMSIYYDSNKNVYYDISTVSWEKDGTMKHKN
;
A
#
# COMPACT_ATOMS: atom_id res chain seq x y z
N MET A 1 3.73 43.64 -39.51
CA MET A 1 4.65 44.03 -38.42
C MET A 1 5.54 42.82 -38.13
N MET A 2 6.74 42.79 -38.71
CA MET A 2 8.05 43.06 -38.06
C MET A 2 8.37 42.02 -36.97
N LYS A 3 9.16 40.98 -37.30
CA LYS A 3 10.64 40.85 -37.11
C LYS A 3 10.99 40.80 -35.61
N LYS A 4 11.72 39.80 -35.11
CA LYS A 4 13.17 39.64 -35.33
C LYS A 4 13.67 38.22 -34.98
N SER A 5 14.52 37.74 -35.89
CA SER A 5 15.63 36.78 -35.78
C SER A 5 16.49 36.88 -34.50
N LEU A 6 17.17 35.80 -34.09
CA LEU A 6 18.60 35.55 -34.39
C LEU A 6 19.23 34.44 -33.50
N SER A 7 19.64 33.35 -34.16
CA SER A 7 20.83 32.48 -34.09
C SER A 7 21.75 32.32 -32.85
N ILE A 8 22.49 31.18 -32.91
CA ILE A 8 23.85 30.84 -32.36
C ILE A 8 23.81 29.95 -31.10
N LEU A 9 24.61 28.89 -30.86
CA LEU A 9 25.55 28.02 -31.59
C LEU A 9 26.16 27.07 -30.51
N LEU A 10 26.43 25.80 -30.87
CA LEU A 10 27.41 24.83 -30.30
C LEU A 10 27.56 24.59 -28.77
N ALA A 11 27.51 23.31 -28.38
CA ALA A 11 28.73 22.54 -28.11
C ALA A 11 28.43 21.03 -27.98
N VAL A 12 29.07 20.23 -28.83
CA VAL A 12 29.19 18.78 -28.70
C VAL A 12 30.46 18.51 -27.90
N ILE A 13 30.38 17.69 -26.84
CA ILE A 13 31.56 16.97 -26.32
C ILE A 13 31.15 15.52 -26.10
N ALA A 14 31.60 14.66 -27.02
CA ALA A 14 31.75 13.24 -26.76
C ALA A 14 33.08 13.03 -26.04
N LEU A 15 33.12 12.21 -25.00
CA LEU A 15 34.36 11.60 -24.51
C LEU A 15 34.11 10.15 -24.13
N ALA A 16 35.01 9.33 -24.65
CA ALA A 16 34.88 7.90 -24.89
C ALA A 16 35.36 7.04 -23.71
N SER A 17 35.16 5.73 -23.89
CA SER A 17 36.07 4.64 -23.53
C SER A 17 36.07 4.19 -22.04
N VAL A 18 36.23 2.91 -21.66
CA VAL A 18 36.40 1.62 -22.35
C VAL A 18 36.48 0.47 -21.29
N PHE A 19 36.25 -0.77 -21.76
CA PHE A 19 36.67 -2.10 -21.22
C PHE A 19 36.02 -2.56 -19.89
N SER A 20 35.66 -3.84 -19.68
CA SER A 20 36.40 -5.04 -20.06
C SER A 20 35.50 -6.28 -20.12
N ALA A 21 35.80 -7.15 -21.09
CA ALA A 21 35.19 -8.45 -21.31
C ALA A 21 35.68 -9.51 -20.32
N CYS A 22 34.85 -10.50 -20.01
CA CYS A 22 35.28 -11.87 -19.75
C CYS A 22 34.16 -12.87 -20.07
N SER A 23 34.35 -13.63 -21.14
CA SER A 23 33.52 -14.75 -21.58
C SER A 23 34.01 -16.04 -20.94
N LYS A 24 33.14 -16.87 -20.34
CA LYS A 24 33.44 -18.29 -20.12
C LYS A 24 32.19 -19.18 -19.94
N THR A 25 31.90 -19.93 -21.00
CA THR A 25 31.26 -21.26 -21.13
C THR A 25 30.21 -21.72 -20.10
N GLU A 26 28.99 -21.90 -20.59
CA GLU A 26 27.84 -22.56 -19.94
C GLU A 26 28.06 -24.08 -19.77
N GLN A 27 27.75 -24.61 -18.58
CA GLN A 27 27.51 -26.03 -18.32
C GLN A 27 26.01 -26.34 -18.53
N PRO A 28 25.63 -27.54 -18.97
CA PRO A 28 24.24 -27.86 -19.31
C PRO A 28 23.34 -27.81 -18.05
N PRO A 29 22.07 -27.39 -18.17
CA PRO A 29 21.20 -27.23 -17.01
C PRO A 29 20.94 -28.58 -16.33
N LYS A 30 21.26 -28.65 -15.03
CA LYS A 30 20.73 -29.70 -14.16
C LYS A 30 19.23 -29.45 -13.98
N GLU A 31 18.39 -30.46 -14.22
CA GLU A 31 16.97 -30.40 -13.91
C GLU A 31 16.78 -30.01 -12.44
N GLN A 32 16.11 -28.88 -12.24
CA GLN A 32 15.86 -28.29 -10.94
C GLN A 32 14.54 -28.88 -10.40
N PRO A 33 14.51 -29.44 -9.18
CA PRO A 33 13.27 -29.95 -8.60
C PRO A 33 12.29 -28.79 -8.39
N SER A 34 11.04 -28.97 -8.81
CA SER A 34 9.99 -27.97 -8.71
C SER A 34 9.65 -27.70 -7.24
N THR A 35 10.07 -26.55 -6.74
CA THR A 35 9.62 -26.00 -5.46
C THR A 35 8.14 -25.63 -5.58
N THR A 36 7.26 -26.22 -4.78
CA THR A 36 5.89 -25.70 -4.62
C THR A 36 5.99 -24.34 -3.93
N GLU A 37 5.90 -23.27 -4.70
CA GLU A 37 5.81 -21.90 -4.16
C GLU A 37 4.49 -21.78 -3.40
N VAL A 38 4.56 -21.66 -2.07
CA VAL A 38 3.40 -21.28 -1.26
C VAL A 38 3.13 -19.81 -1.57
N GLN A 39 2.12 -19.54 -2.39
CA GLN A 39 1.68 -18.18 -2.67
C GLN A 39 1.15 -17.54 -1.38
N GLU A 40 1.67 -16.37 -1.02
CA GLU A 40 1.19 -15.60 0.14
C GLU A 40 -0.31 -15.32 0.00
N GLN A 41 -1.07 -15.53 1.07
CA GLN A 41 -2.51 -15.27 1.13
C GLN A 41 -2.79 -14.18 2.17
N PHE A 42 -3.67 -13.27 1.81
CA PHE A 42 -4.19 -12.22 2.70
C PHE A 42 -5.64 -12.52 3.05
N TYR A 43 -6.10 -12.09 4.21
CA TYR A 43 -7.47 -12.36 4.65
C TYR A 43 -8.18 -11.07 5.06
N ASP A 44 -9.51 -11.07 4.94
CA ASP A 44 -10.37 -10.06 5.56
C ASP A 44 -10.89 -10.52 6.93
N ALA A 45 -11.63 -9.64 7.62
CA ALA A 45 -12.24 -9.92 8.93
C ALA A 45 -13.24 -11.10 8.93
N LYS A 46 -13.67 -11.56 7.75
CA LYS A 46 -14.61 -12.69 7.58
C LYS A 46 -13.88 -13.97 7.17
N GLY A 47 -12.54 -13.95 7.05
CA GLY A 47 -11.71 -15.09 6.66
C GLY A 47 -11.69 -15.36 5.15
N ASN A 48 -12.17 -14.44 4.31
CA ASN A 48 -12.06 -14.58 2.86
C ASN A 48 -10.60 -14.39 2.45
N ALA A 49 -10.09 -15.28 1.58
CA ALA A 49 -8.70 -15.23 1.10
C ALA A 49 -8.55 -14.36 -0.15
N TYR A 50 -7.45 -13.63 -0.23
CA TYR A 50 -7.07 -12.74 -1.33
C TYR A 50 -5.63 -13.03 -1.74
N SER A 51 -5.34 -12.90 -3.04
CA SER A 51 -3.99 -13.03 -3.59
C SER A 51 -3.16 -11.74 -3.47
N SER A 52 -3.77 -10.64 -3.03
CA SER A 52 -3.14 -9.33 -2.89
C SER A 52 -3.73 -8.58 -1.71
N LYS A 53 -2.87 -7.94 -0.91
CA LYS A 53 -3.29 -7.08 0.20
C LYS A 53 -4.14 -5.88 -0.25
N PHE A 54 -4.01 -5.45 -1.51
CA PHE A 54 -4.78 -4.32 -2.06
C PHE A 54 -6.24 -4.69 -2.33
N ASP A 55 -6.54 -5.99 -2.43
CA ASP A 55 -7.90 -6.47 -2.68
C ASP A 55 -8.66 -6.80 -1.38
N VAL A 56 -7.98 -6.79 -0.22
CA VAL A 56 -8.57 -7.07 1.08
C VAL A 56 -9.62 -6.02 1.42
N LEU A 57 -10.80 -6.50 1.81
CA LEU A 57 -11.91 -5.65 2.21
C LEU A 57 -11.87 -5.36 3.71
N PHE A 58 -12.10 -4.10 4.06
CA PHE A 58 -12.26 -3.63 5.42
C PHE A 58 -13.74 -3.37 5.66
N TYR A 59 -14.31 -3.85 6.76
CA TYR A 59 -15.74 -3.72 7.04
C TYR A 59 -15.96 -2.78 8.22
N ASP A 60 -16.89 -1.84 8.10
CA ASP A 60 -17.36 -1.08 9.27
C ASP A 60 -18.28 -1.93 10.16
N GLU A 61 -18.72 -1.36 11.29
CA GLU A 61 -19.61 -2.02 12.25
C GLU A 61 -20.96 -2.43 11.64
N GLN A 62 -21.41 -1.75 10.58
CA GLN A 62 -22.64 -2.06 9.85
C GLN A 62 -22.42 -3.11 8.75
N GLY A 63 -21.17 -3.53 8.51
CA GLY A 63 -20.79 -4.48 7.48
C GLY A 63 -20.58 -3.87 6.09
N THR A 64 -20.54 -2.55 5.97
CA THR A 64 -20.18 -1.85 4.72
C THR A 64 -18.72 -2.13 4.39
N ALA A 65 -18.44 -2.56 3.16
CA ALA A 65 -17.09 -2.88 2.72
C ALA A 65 -16.38 -1.67 2.13
N TYR A 66 -15.09 -1.55 2.44
CA TYR A 66 -14.16 -0.54 1.93
C TYR A 66 -12.93 -1.24 1.35
N LYS A 67 -12.47 -0.79 0.19
CA LYS A 67 -11.30 -1.35 -0.49
C LYS A 67 -10.26 -0.28 -0.71
N LEU A 68 -8.99 -0.63 -0.52
CA LEU A 68 -7.87 0.24 -0.82
C LEU A 68 -7.76 0.48 -2.33
N GLU A 69 -7.68 1.74 -2.73
CA GLU A 69 -7.26 2.18 -4.04
C GLU A 69 -6.06 3.11 -3.90
N MET A 70 -5.00 2.85 -4.66
CA MET A 70 -3.86 3.76 -4.76
C MET A 70 -4.09 4.69 -5.94
N THR A 71 -3.99 6.00 -5.70
CA THR A 71 -4.02 7.01 -6.75
C THR A 71 -2.66 7.11 -7.47
N GLU A 72 -2.58 7.85 -8.58
CA GLU A 72 -1.34 8.01 -9.37
C GLU A 72 -0.16 8.57 -8.56
N ASP A 73 -0.45 9.35 -7.51
CA ASP A 73 0.53 9.93 -6.59
C ASP A 73 0.84 9.02 -5.37
N TYR A 74 0.44 7.75 -5.41
CA TYR A 74 0.57 6.80 -4.29
C TYR A 74 -0.15 7.24 -3.00
N LEU A 75 -1.18 8.08 -3.11
CA LEU A 75 -2.02 8.41 -1.97
C LEU A 75 -3.10 7.33 -1.82
N PRO A 76 -3.23 6.72 -0.62
CA PRO A 76 -4.23 5.70 -0.37
C PRO A 76 -5.61 6.32 -0.17
N ASP A 77 -6.60 5.82 -0.90
CA ASP A 77 -8.02 6.05 -0.62
C ASP A 77 -8.69 4.71 -0.25
N TYR A 78 -9.65 4.75 0.66
CA TYR A 78 -10.54 3.62 0.93
C TYR A 78 -11.91 3.90 0.32
N VAL A 79 -12.29 3.08 -0.66
CA VAL A 79 -13.50 3.28 -1.44
C VAL A 79 -14.64 2.46 -0.89
N ASN A 80 -15.74 3.12 -0.54
CA ASN A 80 -16.99 2.46 -0.16
C ASN A 80 -17.49 1.62 -1.33
N GLN A 81 -17.57 0.30 -1.17
CA GLN A 81 -17.95 -0.62 -2.25
C GLN A 81 -19.44 -0.58 -2.62
N THR A 82 -20.27 0.10 -1.82
CA THR A 82 -21.70 0.31 -2.10
C THR A 82 -21.95 1.64 -2.82
N THR A 83 -21.31 2.73 -2.36
CA THR A 83 -21.59 4.08 -2.85
C THR A 83 -20.55 4.62 -3.84
N GLY A 84 -19.34 4.05 -3.86
CA GLY A 84 -18.19 4.55 -4.61
C GLY A 84 -17.51 5.78 -3.98
N GLU A 85 -17.97 6.22 -2.80
CA GLU A 85 -17.33 7.32 -2.07
C GLU A 85 -15.88 6.99 -1.72
N LYS A 86 -14.97 7.94 -1.95
CA LYS A 86 -13.55 7.81 -1.63
C LYS A 86 -13.23 8.52 -0.31
N LEU A 87 -12.64 7.78 0.62
CA LEU A 87 -12.22 8.29 1.91
C LEU A 87 -10.70 8.37 1.95
N ASN A 88 -10.17 9.52 2.35
CA ASN A 88 -8.73 9.72 2.48
C ASN A 88 -8.13 8.70 3.46
N GLY A 89 -7.22 7.86 2.98
CA GLY A 89 -6.61 6.77 3.75
C GLY A 89 -5.81 7.24 4.96
N PHE A 90 -5.31 8.46 4.98
CA PHE A 90 -4.62 9.04 6.15
C PHE A 90 -5.56 9.34 7.32
N GLN A 91 -6.87 9.25 7.11
CA GLN A 91 -7.90 9.40 8.15
C GLN A 91 -8.67 8.07 8.37
N CYS A 92 -8.18 6.97 7.80
CA CYS A 92 -8.79 5.65 7.92
C CYS A 92 -8.04 4.81 8.96
N TYR A 93 -8.79 4.16 9.83
CA TYR A 93 -8.29 3.39 10.96
C TYR A 93 -9.09 2.10 11.11
N VAL A 94 -8.63 1.23 12.00
CA VAL A 94 -9.36 0.05 12.44
C VAL A 94 -9.52 0.10 13.96
N THR A 95 -10.73 -0.10 14.44
CA THR A 95 -11.04 -0.20 15.87
C THR A 95 -10.41 -1.44 16.50
N GLU A 96 -10.35 -1.49 17.83
CA GLU A 96 -9.89 -2.70 18.55
C GLU A 96 -10.70 -3.96 18.21
N GLN A 97 -11.96 -3.80 17.80
CA GLN A 97 -12.85 -4.88 17.38
C GLN A 97 -12.67 -5.30 15.92
N GLY A 98 -11.76 -4.67 15.16
CA GLY A 98 -11.50 -5.01 13.76
C GLY A 98 -12.39 -4.31 12.74
N ASN A 99 -13.19 -3.31 13.17
CA ASN A 99 -14.05 -2.56 12.27
C ASN A 99 -13.32 -1.35 11.67
N PHE A 100 -13.53 -1.09 10.38
CA PHE A 100 -13.15 0.12 9.68
C PHE A 100 -13.73 1.36 10.38
N TYR A 101 -12.92 2.40 10.50
CA TYR A 101 -13.31 3.67 11.10
C TYR A 101 -12.69 4.84 10.32
N PHE A 102 -13.51 5.81 9.93
CA PHE A 102 -13.06 7.03 9.25
C PHE A 102 -13.17 8.24 10.17
N ASP A 103 -12.02 8.83 10.53
CA ASP A 103 -11.94 10.02 11.37
C ASP A 103 -12.14 11.30 10.56
N LYS A 104 -13.37 11.51 10.09
CA LYS A 104 -13.75 12.66 9.27
C LYS A 104 -13.38 14.02 9.89
N ASP A 105 -13.33 14.11 11.21
CA ASP A 105 -13.16 15.36 11.95
C ASP A 105 -11.74 15.52 12.55
N ASN A 106 -10.81 14.59 12.26
CA ASN A 106 -9.44 14.56 12.81
C ASN A 106 -9.42 14.67 14.36
N LYS A 107 -10.26 13.89 15.04
CA LYS A 107 -10.40 13.87 16.49
C LYS A 107 -9.43 12.89 17.17
N LEU A 108 -8.88 11.95 16.42
CA LEU A 108 -7.94 10.96 16.94
C LEU A 108 -6.57 11.60 17.18
N SER A 109 -5.93 11.20 18.28
CA SER A 109 -4.60 11.65 18.66
C SER A 109 -3.64 10.47 18.75
N LEU A 110 -2.46 10.61 18.14
CA LEU A 110 -1.41 9.60 18.20
C LEU A 110 -1.04 9.29 19.66
N LYS A 111 -1.02 8.01 20.00
CA LYS A 111 -0.53 7.52 21.29
C LYS A 111 0.93 7.89 21.44
N LYS A 112 1.28 8.42 22.62
CA LYS A 112 2.67 8.71 22.98
C LYS A 112 3.54 7.45 22.78
N ASP A 113 4.69 7.64 22.14
CA ASP A 113 5.67 6.59 21.84
C ASP A 113 5.15 5.47 20.90
N SER A 114 4.11 5.77 20.10
CA SER A 114 3.62 4.91 19.03
C SER A 114 3.72 5.61 17.67
N MET A 115 3.75 4.81 16.59
CA MET A 115 3.68 5.30 15.20
C MET A 115 2.34 5.01 14.53
N SER A 116 1.50 4.15 15.13
CA SER A 116 0.32 3.59 14.45
C SER A 116 -0.88 3.38 15.37
N ILE A 117 -0.79 3.74 16.65
CA ILE A 117 -1.90 3.61 17.61
C ILE A 117 -2.40 5.00 17.96
N TYR A 118 -3.72 5.18 17.92
CA TYR A 118 -4.41 6.43 18.15
C TYR A 118 -5.48 6.27 19.22
N TYR A 119 -5.82 7.37 19.86
CA TYR A 119 -6.89 7.46 20.86
C TYR A 119 -7.88 8.55 20.52
N ASP A 120 -9.16 8.30 20.82
CA ASP A 120 -10.15 9.37 20.95
C ASP A 120 -10.08 10.03 22.35
N SER A 121 -10.99 10.97 22.63
CA SER A 121 -11.10 11.63 23.93
C SER A 121 -11.42 10.68 25.09
N ASN A 122 -12.06 9.55 24.79
CA ASN A 122 -12.48 8.54 25.75
C ASN A 122 -11.44 7.43 25.94
N LYS A 123 -10.30 7.52 25.26
CA LYS A 123 -9.21 6.52 25.25
C LYS A 123 -9.58 5.19 24.58
N ASN A 124 -10.57 5.19 23.68
CA ASN A 124 -10.78 4.07 22.77
C ASN A 124 -9.60 3.95 21.81
N VAL A 125 -9.18 2.72 21.50
CA VAL A 125 -7.99 2.42 20.68
C VAL A 125 -8.37 2.32 19.21
N TYR A 126 -7.55 2.94 18.36
CA TYR A 126 -7.63 2.86 16.90
C TYR A 126 -6.24 2.58 16.33
N TYR A 127 -6.17 1.68 15.37
CA TYR A 127 -4.94 1.33 14.66
C TYR A 127 -4.94 2.00 13.30
N ASP A 128 -3.79 2.54 12.88
CA ASP A 128 -3.59 2.95 11.50
C ASP A 128 -3.89 1.77 10.58
N ILE A 129 -4.80 1.99 9.62
CA ILE A 129 -5.33 0.92 8.78
C ILE A 129 -4.26 0.17 7.99
N SER A 130 -3.14 0.84 7.65
CA SER A 130 -2.02 0.22 6.92
C SER A 130 -1.20 -0.77 7.76
N THR A 131 -1.40 -0.77 9.07
CA THR A 131 -0.69 -1.63 10.03
C THR A 131 -1.50 -2.84 10.48
N VAL A 132 -2.70 -3.01 9.92
CA VAL A 132 -3.64 -4.07 10.29
C VAL A 132 -3.73 -5.13 9.19
N SER A 133 -3.80 -6.39 9.60
CA SER A 133 -4.10 -7.52 8.73
C SER A 133 -4.97 -8.55 9.47
N TRP A 134 -5.53 -9.52 8.76
CA TRP A 134 -6.29 -10.61 9.36
C TRP A 134 -5.66 -11.96 9.07
N GLU A 135 -5.82 -12.87 10.03
CA GLU A 135 -5.59 -14.29 9.85
C GLU A 135 -6.80 -14.96 9.20
N LYS A 136 -6.62 -16.20 8.75
CA LYS A 136 -7.68 -17.01 8.12
C LYS A 136 -8.94 -17.17 8.98
N ASP A 137 -8.80 -17.17 10.30
CA ASP A 137 -9.92 -17.31 11.24
C ASP A 137 -10.62 -15.97 11.56
N GLY A 138 -10.22 -14.88 10.90
CA GLY A 138 -10.72 -13.53 11.16
C GLY A 138 -10.05 -12.84 12.35
N THR A 139 -9.04 -13.44 12.97
CA THR A 139 -8.26 -12.78 14.03
C THR A 139 -7.48 -11.60 13.45
N MET A 140 -7.76 -10.40 13.95
CA MET A 140 -7.01 -9.20 13.60
C MET A 140 -5.58 -9.27 14.17
N LYS A 141 -4.61 -8.83 13.38
CA LYS A 141 -3.22 -8.58 13.76
C LYS A 141 -2.90 -7.11 13.55
N HIS A 142 -2.20 -6.53 14.51
CA HIS A 142 -1.61 -5.20 14.40
C HIS A 142 -0.09 -5.35 14.39
N LYS A 143 0.56 -4.75 13.39
CA LYS A 143 2.02 -4.67 13.29
C LYS A 143 2.48 -3.31 13.82
N ASN A 144 3.23 -3.34 14.92
CA ASN A 144 3.92 -2.15 15.44
C ASN A 144 5.06 -1.71 14.53
#